data_AF-A0A4R8L449-F1
#
_entry.id   AF-A0A4R8L449-F1
#
_cell.length_a   1.000
_cell.length_b   1.000
_cell.length_c   1.000
_cell.angle_alpha   90.00
_cell.angle_beta   90.00
_cell.angle_gamma   90.00
#
_symmetry.space_group_name_H-M   'P 1'
#
loop_
_entity.id
_entity.type
_entity.pdbx_description
1 polymer ?
#
loop_
_entity_poly.entity_id
_entity_poly.type
_entity_poly.pdbx_seq_one_letter_code
_entity_poly.pdbx_strand_id
1 'polypeptide(L)'
;MGYVILALGLIPSVLLVMGAGQGEYVGIRTRARIAVGWYGTKMRVRKRLEDEQLVSLLRKSGLSLQAYQYHYLRIGLTLVFLLMGVVGLLHGRMLPMLFPLVVWFGLEYRQPFPMHYGFLALQKQAALERDKAVYLLYRLLLQEAVAFHTRPIGVYDMIRRQLHRVPVLRPFLERCLHDWVDDPAAALQRFGEEVGTSQAKALAHMLMEIEEAGVAVALDVLQTNLERFRADRIAAFRAHLNTRSILATALTMLGLGATSFDLMVIIQIYSGALMGATVGG
;
A
#
# COMPACT_ATOMS: atom_id res chain seq x y z
N MET A 1 30.08 12.32 21.71
CA MET A 1 29.96 10.94 21.18
C MET A 1 30.39 9.86 22.17
N GLY A 2 31.44 10.04 23.00
CA GLY A 2 31.88 9.00 23.97
C GLY A 2 30.85 8.61 25.04
N TYR A 3 30.02 9.54 25.50
CA TYR A 3 29.05 9.30 26.58
C TYR A 3 27.89 8.36 26.20
N VAL A 4 27.50 8.28 24.92
CA VAL A 4 26.40 7.40 24.47
C VAL A 4 26.87 5.95 24.35
N ILE A 5 28.12 5.73 23.92
CA ILE A 5 28.74 4.41 23.87
C ILE A 5 29.04 3.91 25.29
N LEU A 6 29.49 4.80 26.18
CA LEU A 6 29.62 4.51 27.61
C LEU A 6 28.27 4.17 28.27
N ALA A 7 27.20 4.90 27.95
CA ALA A 7 25.86 4.62 28.48
C ALA A 7 25.28 3.29 27.99
N LEU A 8 25.46 2.95 26.70
CA LEU A 8 25.03 1.66 26.14
C LEU A 8 25.85 0.47 26.65
N GLY A 9 27.13 0.67 27.00
CA GLY A 9 27.98 -0.35 27.61
C GLY A 9 27.79 -0.50 29.13
N LEU A 10 27.41 0.58 29.83
CA LEU A 10 27.16 0.57 31.28
C LEU A 10 25.91 -0.23 31.66
N ILE A 11 24.85 -0.19 30.85
CA ILE A 11 23.59 -0.88 31.16
C ILE A 11 23.77 -2.41 31.22
N PRO A 12 24.40 -3.08 30.23
CA PRO A 12 24.72 -4.51 30.30
C PRO A 12 25.72 -4.84 31.43
N SER A 13 26.70 -3.97 31.67
CA SER A 13 27.77 -4.21 32.65
C SER A 13 27.26 -4.13 34.09
N VAL A 14 26.38 -3.17 34.41
CA VAL A 14 25.74 -3.06 35.73
C VAL A 14 24.77 -4.24 35.96
N LEU A 15 24.06 -4.69 34.92
CA LEU A 15 23.19 -5.88 34.98
C LEU A 15 23.99 -7.17 35.23
N LEU A 16 25.19 -7.30 34.66
CA LEU A 16 26.07 -8.44 34.89
C LEU A 16 26.68 -8.45 36.29
N VAL A 17 27.12 -7.28 36.80
CA VAL A 17 27.71 -7.16 38.14
C VAL A 17 26.68 -7.39 39.25
N MET A 18 25.44 -6.92 39.09
CA MET A 18 24.35 -7.23 40.04
C MET A 18 23.94 -8.71 40.05
N GLY A 19 24.24 -9.47 38.98
CA GLY A 19 23.95 -10.90 38.88
C GLY A 19 24.98 -11.82 39.55
N ALA A 20 26.18 -11.33 39.86
CA ALA A 20 27.30 -12.16 40.32
C ALA A 20 27.25 -12.52 41.83
N GLY A 21 26.45 -11.81 42.64
CA GLY A 21 26.41 -11.96 44.10
C GLY A 21 25.19 -12.67 44.67
N GLN A 22 24.28 -13.21 43.84
CA GLN A 22 23.03 -13.81 44.30
C GLN A 22 23.06 -15.34 44.13
N GLY A 23 22.79 -16.09 45.20
CA GLY A 23 22.86 -17.56 45.22
C GLY A 23 22.04 -18.24 44.10
N GLU A 24 22.39 -19.48 43.76
CA GLU A 24 21.90 -20.22 42.58
C GLU A 24 20.39 -20.12 42.34
N TYR A 25 19.59 -20.13 43.42
CA TYR A 25 18.14 -19.97 43.38
C TYR A 25 17.66 -18.63 42.78
N VAL A 26 18.37 -17.54 43.09
CA VAL A 26 18.04 -16.21 42.58
C VAL A 26 18.47 -16.07 41.12
N GLY A 27 19.58 -16.71 40.73
CA GLY A 27 20.03 -16.83 39.34
C GLY A 27 19.03 -17.55 38.44
N ILE A 28 18.42 -18.65 38.93
CA ILE A 28 17.37 -19.37 38.19
C ILE A 28 16.12 -18.48 38.04
N ARG A 29 15.70 -17.76 39.09
CA ARG A 29 14.53 -16.88 39.05
C ARG A 29 14.71 -15.65 38.14
N THR A 30 15.90 -15.06 38.11
CA THR A 30 16.21 -13.95 37.18
C THR A 30 16.27 -14.42 35.74
N ARG A 31 16.92 -15.56 35.45
CA ARG A 31 16.91 -16.16 34.11
C ARG A 31 15.49 -16.51 33.64
N ALA A 32 14.65 -17.07 34.52
CA ALA A 32 13.26 -17.34 34.22
C ALA A 32 12.46 -16.05 33.91
N ARG A 33 12.65 -14.97 34.67
CA ARG A 33 12.01 -13.67 34.36
C ARG A 33 12.50 -13.07 33.05
N ILE A 34 13.81 -13.13 32.77
CA ILE A 34 14.39 -12.64 31.52
C ILE A 34 13.84 -13.46 30.36
N ALA A 35 13.81 -14.79 30.48
CA ALA A 35 13.24 -15.68 29.47
C ALA A 35 11.75 -15.38 29.23
N VAL A 36 10.93 -15.28 30.28
CA VAL A 36 9.51 -14.90 30.16
C VAL A 36 9.34 -13.52 29.51
N GLY A 37 10.19 -12.54 29.87
CA GLY A 37 10.21 -11.22 29.25
C GLY A 37 10.58 -11.26 27.77
N TRP A 38 11.55 -12.09 27.40
CA TRP A 38 11.96 -12.34 26.02
C TRP A 38 10.88 -13.03 25.21
N TYR A 39 10.25 -14.08 25.74
CA TYR A 39 9.13 -14.77 25.11
C TYR A 39 7.95 -13.83 24.90
N GLY A 40 7.58 -13.04 25.91
CA GLY A 40 6.51 -12.04 25.79
C GLY A 40 6.83 -10.92 24.78
N THR A 41 8.11 -10.54 24.66
CA THR A 41 8.55 -9.56 23.65
C THR A 41 8.55 -10.17 22.25
N LYS A 42 9.04 -11.41 22.10
CA LYS A 42 9.00 -12.17 20.84
C LYS A 42 7.57 -12.36 20.34
N MET A 43 6.64 -12.71 21.24
CA MET A 43 5.21 -12.84 20.91
C MET A 43 4.60 -11.51 20.49
N ARG A 44 4.91 -10.40 21.17
CA ARG A 44 4.46 -9.05 20.78
C ARG A 44 5.02 -8.62 19.43
N VAL A 45 6.30 -8.91 19.16
CA VAL A 45 6.93 -8.61 17.86
C VAL A 45 6.28 -9.45 16.76
N ARG A 46 6.07 -10.75 16.98
CA ARG A 46 5.38 -11.62 16.02
C ARG A 46 3.97 -11.11 15.72
N LYS A 47 3.19 -10.76 16.75
CA LYS A 47 1.85 -10.18 16.59
C LYS A 47 1.87 -8.85 15.84
N ARG A 48 2.94 -8.04 15.96
CA ARG A 48 3.12 -6.81 15.16
C ARG A 48 3.56 -7.09 13.72
N LEU A 49 4.32 -8.15 13.48
CA LEU A 49 4.72 -8.56 12.13
C LEU A 49 3.54 -9.16 11.35
N GLU A 50 2.55 -9.70 12.06
CA GLU A 50 1.27 -10.19 11.54
C GLU A 50 0.18 -9.10 11.62
N ASP A 51 0.53 -7.82 11.45
CA ASP A 51 -0.45 -6.73 11.47
C ASP A 51 -1.43 -6.85 10.29
N GLU A 52 -2.60 -7.43 10.57
CA GLU A 52 -3.68 -7.64 9.61
C GLU A 52 -4.09 -6.35 8.90
N GLN A 53 -4.02 -5.21 9.58
CA GLN A 53 -4.39 -3.92 8.99
C GLN A 53 -3.40 -3.54 7.87
N LEU A 54 -2.10 -3.63 8.14
CA LEU A 54 -1.07 -3.34 7.15
C LEU A 54 -1.13 -4.34 5.98
N VAL A 55 -1.29 -5.63 6.29
CA VAL A 55 -1.46 -6.67 5.25
C VAL A 55 -2.68 -6.36 4.38
N SER A 56 -3.80 -5.95 4.98
CA SER A 56 -4.99 -5.58 4.22
C SER A 56 -4.76 -4.37 3.33
N LEU A 57 -4.03 -3.34 3.79
CA LEU A 57 -3.69 -2.15 3.00
C LEU A 57 -2.75 -2.48 1.84
N LEU A 58 -1.72 -3.29 2.08
CA LEU A 58 -0.78 -3.75 1.05
C LEU A 58 -1.50 -4.59 -0.01
N ARG A 59 -2.32 -5.56 0.41
CA ARG A 59 -3.10 -6.39 -0.51
C ARG A 59 -4.12 -5.59 -1.32
N LYS A 60 -4.81 -4.63 -0.69
CA LYS A 60 -5.78 -3.74 -1.37
C LYS A 60 -5.10 -2.77 -2.32
N SER A 61 -3.89 -2.31 -2.02
CA SER A 61 -3.08 -1.47 -2.91
C SER A 61 -2.45 -2.23 -4.07
N GLY A 62 -2.61 -3.57 -4.13
CA GLY A 62 -2.04 -4.40 -5.19
C GLY A 62 -0.55 -4.70 -5.00
N LEU A 63 0.02 -4.34 -3.84
CA LEU A 63 1.39 -4.69 -3.49
C LEU A 63 1.40 -6.11 -2.92
N SER A 64 2.24 -6.98 -3.48
CA SER A 64 2.46 -8.34 -2.99
C SER A 64 3.41 -8.40 -1.78
N LEU A 65 3.75 -7.25 -1.19
CA LEU A 65 4.65 -7.15 -0.06
C LEU A 65 3.99 -7.69 1.21
N GLN A 66 4.73 -8.52 1.94
CA GLN A 66 4.32 -8.99 3.27
C GLN A 66 4.63 -7.90 4.33
N ALA A 67 3.85 -7.86 5.41
CA ALA A 67 4.00 -6.81 6.44
C ALA A 67 5.42 -6.75 7.04
N TYR A 68 6.07 -7.90 7.25
CA TYR A 68 7.47 -7.92 7.70
C TYR A 68 8.44 -7.30 6.70
N GLN A 69 8.23 -7.48 5.39
CA GLN A 69 9.08 -6.90 4.34
C GLN A 69 8.99 -5.37 4.38
N TYR A 70 7.79 -4.84 4.60
CA TYR A 70 7.58 -3.41 4.80
C TYR A 70 8.30 -2.89 6.05
N HIS A 71 8.20 -3.59 7.18
CA HIS A 71 8.91 -3.20 8.40
C HIS A 71 10.44 -3.24 8.23
N TYR A 72 10.97 -4.26 7.55
CA TYR A 72 12.40 -4.31 7.23
C TYR A 72 12.83 -3.19 6.29
N LEU A 73 12.03 -2.88 5.28
CA LEU A 73 12.30 -1.74 4.39
C LEU A 73 12.36 -0.44 5.19
N ARG A 74 11.39 -0.20 6.07
CA ARG A 74 11.34 0.99 6.93
C ARG A 74 12.56 1.08 7.86
N ILE A 75 12.93 -0.01 8.53
CA ILE A 75 14.08 -0.06 9.43
C ILE A 75 15.39 0.11 8.65
N GLY A 76 15.52 -0.54 7.49
CA GLY A 76 16.69 -0.42 6.63
C GLY A 76 16.88 1.01 6.12
N LEU A 77 15.81 1.64 5.63
CA LEU A 77 15.86 3.01 5.10
C LEU A 77 16.18 4.01 6.22
N THR A 78 15.57 3.85 7.41
CA THR A 78 15.89 4.71 8.56
C THR A 78 17.34 4.54 9.04
N LEU A 79 17.89 3.33 9.01
CA LEU A 79 19.30 3.09 9.33
C LEU A 79 20.25 3.77 8.33
N VAL A 80 19.95 3.71 7.03
CA VAL A 80 20.76 4.38 5.99
C VAL A 80 20.79 5.89 6.22
N PHE A 81 19.63 6.52 6.46
CA PHE A 81 19.58 7.96 6.75
C PHE A 81 20.23 8.29 8.10
N LEU A 82 20.18 7.40 9.08
CA LEU A 82 20.88 7.59 10.36
C LEU A 82 22.39 7.66 10.15
N LEU A 83 22.96 6.74 9.36
CA LEU A 83 24.37 6.76 9.01
C LEU A 83 24.75 8.04 8.25
N MET A 84 23.93 8.47 7.31
CA MET A 84 24.12 9.75 6.60
C MET A 84 24.08 10.94 7.57
N GLY A 85 23.18 10.91 8.56
CA GLY A 85 23.12 11.90 9.64
C GLY A 85 24.40 11.98 10.45
N VAL A 86 24.97 10.82 10.83
CA VAL A 86 26.25 10.74 11.56
C VAL A 86 27.39 11.30 10.72
N VAL A 87 27.49 10.91 9.44
CA VAL A 87 28.51 11.45 8.53
C VAL A 87 28.35 12.97 8.35
N GLY A 88 27.11 13.46 8.22
CA GLY A 88 26.82 14.89 8.15
C GLY A 88 27.32 15.65 9.38
N LEU A 89 27.11 15.07 10.57
CA LEU A 89 27.55 15.65 11.83
C LEU A 89 29.08 15.69 11.95
N LEU A 90 29.79 14.69 11.43
CA LEU A 90 31.27 14.70 11.34
C LEU A 90 31.78 15.85 10.45
N HIS A 91 30.99 16.28 9.47
CA HIS A 91 31.31 17.44 8.61
C HIS A 91 30.72 18.76 9.13
N GLY A 92 30.22 18.78 10.37
CA GLY A 92 29.63 19.98 10.99
C GLY A 92 28.24 20.38 10.48
N ARG A 93 27.57 19.52 9.69
CA ARG A 93 26.22 19.79 9.17
C ARG A 93 25.16 19.17 10.08
N MET A 94 24.31 20.01 10.67
CA MET A 94 23.24 19.56 11.58
C MET A 94 21.98 19.07 10.84
N LEU A 95 21.69 19.60 9.65
CA LEU A 95 20.46 19.32 8.90
C LEU A 95 20.23 17.82 8.60
N PRO A 96 21.25 17.03 8.20
CA PRO A 96 21.09 15.59 7.95
C PRO A 96 20.62 14.77 9.15
N MET A 97 20.76 15.29 10.37
CA MET A 97 20.32 14.63 11.60
C MET A 97 18.79 14.55 11.71
N LEU A 98 18.05 15.39 10.97
CA LEU A 98 16.59 15.36 10.93
C LEU A 98 16.03 14.28 9.98
N PHE A 99 16.80 13.85 8.97
CA PHE A 99 16.31 12.90 7.97
C PHE A 99 15.85 11.54 8.55
N PRO A 100 16.54 10.90 9.51
CA PRO A 100 16.06 9.65 10.10
C PRO A 100 14.68 9.78 10.73
N LEU A 101 14.42 10.92 11.39
CA LEU A 101 13.12 11.23 11.99
C LEU A 101 12.05 11.43 10.91
N VAL A 102 12.37 12.25 9.89
CA VAL A 102 11.45 12.50 8.76
C VAL A 102 11.08 11.20 8.06
N VAL A 103 12.05 10.32 7.81
CA VAL A 103 11.79 9.01 7.19
C VAL A 103 11.00 8.10 8.14
N TRP A 104 11.35 8.06 9.43
CA TRP A 104 10.68 7.21 10.40
C TRP A 104 9.19 7.55 10.51
N PHE A 105 8.85 8.84 10.61
CA PHE A 105 7.45 9.31 10.66
C PHE A 105 6.80 9.32 9.29
N GLY A 106 7.55 9.63 8.22
CA GLY A 106 7.05 9.66 6.85
C GLY A 106 6.62 8.28 6.35
N LEU A 107 7.33 7.22 6.75
CA LEU A 107 7.01 5.83 6.45
C LEU A 107 6.14 5.16 7.53
N GLU A 108 5.50 5.92 8.41
CA GLU A 108 4.51 5.33 9.32
C GLU A 108 3.17 5.16 8.58
N TYR A 109 2.59 3.96 8.64
CA TYR A 109 1.37 3.60 7.89
C TYR A 109 0.06 3.91 8.64
N ARG A 110 0.17 4.34 9.90
CA ARG A 110 -0.97 4.64 10.78
C ARG A 110 -1.48 6.04 10.52
N GLN A 111 -2.76 6.30 10.79
CA GLN A 111 -3.27 7.67 10.76
C GLN A 111 -2.67 8.47 11.93
N PRO A 112 -2.28 9.74 11.71
CA PRO A 112 -2.48 10.58 10.52
C PRO A 112 -1.25 10.70 9.59
N PHE A 113 -0.39 9.69 9.53
CA PHE A 113 0.89 9.78 8.82
C PHE A 113 0.77 9.67 7.28
N PRO A 114 1.69 10.26 6.51
CA PRO A 114 1.55 10.42 5.06
C PRO A 114 1.53 9.09 4.28
N MET A 115 2.27 8.07 4.73
CA MET A 115 2.28 6.77 4.03
C MET A 115 0.91 6.09 4.04
N HIS A 116 0.08 6.32 5.06
CA HIS A 116 -1.30 5.85 5.08
C HIS A 116 -2.08 6.36 3.85
N TYR A 117 -2.00 7.66 3.59
CA TYR A 117 -2.64 8.29 2.43
C TYR A 117 -2.01 7.83 1.11
N GLY A 118 -0.70 7.54 1.11
CA GLY A 118 -0.02 6.89 0.00
C GLY A 118 -0.63 5.53 -0.34
N PHE A 119 -0.87 4.67 0.67
CA PHE A 119 -1.54 3.39 0.46
C PHE A 119 -2.98 3.54 -0.04
N LEU A 120 -3.74 4.51 0.49
CA LEU A 120 -5.10 4.80 0.01
C LEU A 120 -5.08 5.26 -1.46
N ALA A 121 -4.11 6.08 -1.86
CA ALA A 121 -3.94 6.51 -3.24
C ALA A 121 -3.61 5.33 -4.16
N LEU A 122 -2.69 4.45 -3.75
CA LEU A 122 -2.36 3.22 -4.50
C LEU A 122 -3.55 2.27 -4.57
N GLN A 123 -4.32 2.11 -3.49
CA GLN A 123 -5.56 1.34 -3.49
C GLN A 123 -6.57 1.91 -4.48
N LYS A 124 -6.75 3.23 -4.53
CA LYS A 124 -7.64 3.88 -5.50
C LYS A 124 -7.16 3.63 -6.93
N GLN A 125 -5.85 3.67 -7.18
CA GLN A 125 -5.29 3.38 -8.49
C GLN A 125 -5.50 1.91 -8.90
N ALA A 126 -5.21 0.97 -7.99
CA ALA A 126 -5.43 -0.46 -8.22
C ALA A 126 -6.92 -0.77 -8.46
N ALA A 127 -7.83 -0.13 -7.72
CA ALA A 127 -9.27 -0.26 -7.94
C ALA A 127 -9.68 0.25 -9.34
N LEU A 128 -9.15 1.40 -9.78
CA LEU A 128 -9.40 1.91 -11.12
C LEU A 128 -8.90 0.96 -12.20
N GLU A 129 -7.71 0.37 -12.04
CA GLU A 129 -7.18 -0.63 -12.98
C GLU A 129 -8.05 -1.88 -13.05
N ARG A 130 -8.52 -2.37 -11.89
CA ARG A 130 -9.48 -3.48 -11.80
C ARG A 130 -10.79 -3.14 -12.51
N ASP A 131 -11.35 -1.95 -12.30
CA ASP A 131 -12.57 -1.50 -13.00
C ASP A 131 -12.38 -1.46 -14.52
N LYS A 132 -11.21 -1.01 -15.02
CA LYS A 132 -10.95 -1.08 -16.47
C LYS A 132 -10.94 -2.51 -16.96
N ALA A 133 -10.35 -3.42 -16.19
CA ALA A 133 -10.26 -4.82 -16.52
C ALA A 133 -11.63 -5.52 -16.46
N VAL A 134 -12.48 -5.17 -15.48
CA VAL A 134 -13.87 -5.66 -15.38
C VAL A 134 -14.70 -5.19 -16.58
N TYR A 135 -14.60 -3.91 -16.95
CA TYR A 135 -15.28 -3.40 -18.13
C TYR A 135 -14.81 -4.10 -19.42
N LEU A 136 -13.50 -4.36 -19.54
CA LEU A 136 -12.96 -5.13 -20.66
C LEU A 136 -13.52 -6.56 -20.68
N LEU A 137 -13.52 -7.25 -19.54
CA LEU A 137 -14.10 -8.59 -19.40
C LEU A 137 -15.57 -8.59 -19.82
N TYR A 138 -16.37 -7.66 -19.31
CA TYR A 138 -17.77 -7.49 -19.67
C TYR A 138 -17.95 -7.34 -21.20
N ARG A 139 -17.14 -6.50 -21.87
CA ARG A 139 -17.20 -6.35 -23.33
C ARG A 139 -16.84 -7.63 -24.08
N LEU A 140 -15.86 -8.39 -23.58
CA LEU A 140 -15.43 -9.65 -24.18
C LEU A 140 -16.52 -10.72 -24.03
N LEU A 141 -17.19 -10.77 -22.88
CA LEU A 141 -18.32 -11.67 -22.63
C LEU A 141 -19.51 -11.31 -23.51
N LEU A 142 -19.83 -10.01 -23.64
CA LEU A 142 -20.86 -9.54 -24.56
C LEU A 142 -20.54 -9.93 -26.02
N GLN A 143 -19.29 -9.77 -26.45
CA GLN A 143 -18.86 -10.18 -27.79
C GLN A 143 -18.99 -11.69 -28.00
N GLU A 144 -18.67 -12.51 -26.99
CA GLU A 144 -18.89 -13.95 -27.06
C GLU A 144 -20.38 -14.31 -27.11
N ALA A 145 -21.23 -13.67 -26.30
CA ALA A 145 -22.67 -13.88 -26.34
C ALA A 145 -23.26 -13.56 -27.72
N VAL A 146 -22.78 -12.49 -28.37
CA VAL A 146 -23.14 -12.16 -29.76
C VAL A 146 -22.62 -13.20 -30.76
N ALA A 147 -21.35 -13.59 -30.64
CA ALA A 147 -20.71 -14.52 -31.58
C ALA A 147 -21.31 -15.93 -31.53
N PHE A 148 -21.72 -16.37 -30.35
CA PHE A 148 -22.29 -17.69 -30.09
C PHE A 148 -23.80 -17.67 -29.89
N HIS A 149 -24.50 -16.66 -30.40
CA HIS A 149 -25.95 -16.53 -30.24
C HIS A 149 -26.73 -17.75 -30.75
N THR A 150 -26.24 -18.41 -31.82
CA THR A 150 -26.87 -19.62 -32.39
C THR A 150 -26.50 -20.91 -31.66
N ARG A 151 -25.40 -20.92 -30.92
CA ARG A 151 -24.89 -22.08 -30.15
C ARG A 151 -24.34 -21.59 -28.82
N PRO A 152 -25.23 -21.28 -27.86
CA PRO A 152 -24.84 -20.67 -26.60
C PRO A 152 -23.82 -21.52 -25.83
N ILE A 153 -22.84 -20.85 -25.23
CA ILE A 153 -21.79 -21.47 -24.41
C ILE A 153 -22.01 -21.08 -22.95
N GLY A 154 -21.87 -22.02 -22.01
CA GLY A 154 -22.00 -21.77 -20.58
C GLY A 154 -21.09 -20.66 -20.06
N VAL A 155 -21.51 -20.01 -18.97
CA VAL A 155 -20.79 -18.88 -18.36
C VAL A 155 -19.36 -19.27 -17.98
N TYR A 156 -19.19 -20.48 -17.43
CA TYR A 156 -17.88 -21.04 -17.11
C TYR A 156 -16.91 -20.99 -18.29
N ASP A 157 -17.34 -21.47 -19.46
CA ASP A 157 -16.49 -21.55 -20.66
C ASP A 157 -16.22 -20.17 -21.25
N MET A 158 -17.18 -19.25 -21.19
CA MET A 158 -16.97 -17.86 -21.58
C MET A 158 -15.86 -17.22 -20.72
N ILE A 159 -15.96 -17.35 -19.39
CA ILE A 159 -14.94 -16.82 -18.48
C ILE A 159 -13.57 -17.47 -18.74
N ARG A 160 -13.54 -18.81 -18.89
CA ARG A 160 -12.32 -19.58 -19.14
C ARG A 160 -11.61 -19.13 -20.41
N ARG A 161 -12.34 -18.85 -21.49
CA ARG A 161 -11.76 -18.36 -22.76
C ARG A 161 -11.18 -16.96 -22.65
N GLN A 162 -11.77 -16.11 -21.82
CA GLN A 162 -11.35 -14.72 -21.68
C GLN A 162 -10.25 -14.50 -20.62
N LEU A 163 -9.90 -15.53 -19.84
CA LEU A 163 -8.92 -15.49 -18.76
C LEU A 163 -7.59 -14.80 -19.16
N HIS A 164 -7.03 -15.20 -20.31
CA HIS A 164 -5.75 -14.68 -20.78
C HIS A 164 -5.81 -13.23 -21.29
N ARG A 165 -7.01 -12.76 -21.66
CA ARG A 165 -7.21 -11.40 -22.19
C ARG A 165 -7.33 -10.36 -21.09
N VAL A 166 -7.50 -10.78 -19.83
CA VAL A 166 -7.71 -9.88 -18.70
C VAL A 166 -6.71 -10.21 -17.56
N PRO A 167 -5.41 -9.92 -17.75
CA PRO A 167 -4.35 -10.37 -16.83
C PRO A 167 -4.51 -9.83 -15.40
N VAL A 168 -5.08 -8.63 -15.25
CA VAL A 168 -5.34 -8.02 -13.93
C VAL A 168 -6.38 -8.82 -13.13
N LEU A 169 -7.38 -9.39 -13.80
CA LEU A 169 -8.44 -10.18 -13.15
C LEU A 169 -8.12 -11.67 -13.08
N ARG A 170 -7.14 -12.14 -13.84
CA ARG A 170 -6.74 -13.56 -13.91
C ARG A 170 -6.68 -14.27 -12.56
N PRO A 171 -5.97 -13.80 -11.51
CA PRO A 171 -5.90 -14.54 -10.26
C PRO A 171 -7.24 -14.60 -9.50
N PHE A 172 -8.18 -13.70 -9.80
CA PHE A 172 -9.53 -13.73 -9.24
C PHE A 172 -10.43 -14.68 -10.05
N LEU A 173 -10.32 -14.64 -11.37
CA LEU A 173 -11.06 -15.54 -12.27
C LEU A 173 -10.60 -16.99 -12.13
N GLU A 174 -9.31 -17.27 -11.98
CA GLU A 174 -8.79 -18.63 -11.76
C GLU A 174 -9.35 -19.24 -10.47
N ARG A 175 -9.44 -18.45 -9.38
CA ARG A 175 -10.06 -18.88 -8.12
C ARG A 175 -11.56 -19.07 -8.26
N CYS A 176 -12.24 -18.17 -8.97
CA CYS A 176 -13.65 -18.31 -9.30
C CYS A 176 -13.94 -19.60 -10.08
N LEU A 177 -13.14 -19.89 -11.12
CA LEU A 177 -13.28 -21.11 -11.92
C LEU A 177 -12.91 -22.39 -11.14
N HIS A 178 -12.01 -22.30 -10.16
CA HIS A 178 -11.67 -23.41 -9.28
C HIS A 178 -12.84 -23.75 -8.35
N ASP A 179 -13.41 -22.74 -7.69
CA ASP A 179 -14.54 -22.88 -6.77
C ASP A 179 -15.88 -23.17 -7.49
N TRP A 180 -15.92 -23.00 -8.83
CA TRP A 180 -17.13 -23.16 -9.64
C TRP A 180 -17.75 -24.56 -9.56
N VAL A 181 -16.93 -25.60 -9.37
CA VAL A 181 -17.38 -27.00 -9.34
C VAL A 181 -18.32 -27.25 -8.17
N ASP A 182 -18.10 -26.58 -7.04
CA ASP A 182 -18.88 -26.77 -5.83
C ASP A 182 -20.18 -25.94 -5.89
N ASP A 183 -20.07 -24.65 -6.19
CA ASP A 183 -21.20 -23.72 -6.24
C ASP A 183 -20.88 -22.51 -7.16
N PRO A 184 -21.41 -22.48 -8.40
CA PRO A 184 -21.20 -21.39 -9.35
C PRO A 184 -21.64 -20.02 -8.83
N ALA A 185 -22.77 -19.96 -8.11
CA ALA A 185 -23.33 -18.72 -7.61
C ALA A 185 -22.44 -18.14 -6.50
N ALA A 186 -22.03 -18.98 -5.55
CA ALA A 186 -21.10 -18.58 -4.50
C ALA A 186 -19.73 -18.19 -5.07
N ALA A 187 -19.23 -18.89 -6.10
CA ALA A 187 -17.97 -18.57 -6.75
C ALA A 187 -17.99 -17.20 -7.44
N LEU A 188 -19.09 -16.87 -8.14
CA LEU A 188 -19.30 -15.56 -8.76
C LEU A 188 -19.45 -14.45 -7.71
N GLN A 189 -20.19 -14.71 -6.63
CA GLN A 189 -20.31 -13.76 -5.53
C GLN A 189 -18.94 -13.44 -4.89
N ARG A 190 -18.16 -14.48 -4.57
CA ARG A 190 -16.79 -14.32 -4.05
C ARG A 190 -15.92 -13.54 -5.02
N PHE A 191 -16.02 -13.78 -6.33
CA PHE A 191 -15.30 -13.00 -7.34
C PHE A 191 -15.64 -11.49 -7.24
N GLY A 192 -16.92 -11.14 -7.16
CA GLY A 192 -17.34 -9.74 -7.01
C GLY A 192 -16.82 -9.10 -5.71
N GLU A 193 -16.82 -9.84 -4.61
CA GLU A 193 -16.31 -9.40 -3.31
C GLU A 193 -14.79 -9.24 -3.28
N GLU A 194 -14.04 -10.17 -3.85
CA GLU A 194 -12.58 -10.17 -3.85
C GLU A 194 -11.98 -9.08 -4.76
N VAL A 195 -12.58 -8.89 -5.95
CA VAL A 195 -12.16 -7.78 -6.83
C VAL A 195 -12.42 -6.45 -6.14
N GLY A 196 -13.53 -6.38 -5.39
CA GLY A 196 -13.82 -5.30 -4.44
C GLY A 196 -14.36 -4.03 -5.08
N THR A 197 -14.84 -4.10 -6.33
CA THR A 197 -15.41 -2.95 -7.04
C THR A 197 -16.90 -3.13 -7.29
N SER A 198 -17.64 -2.02 -7.39
CA SER A 198 -19.09 -2.06 -7.66
C SER A 198 -19.40 -2.69 -9.02
N GLN A 199 -18.56 -2.42 -10.03
CA GLN A 199 -18.68 -3.00 -11.37
C GLN A 199 -18.46 -4.53 -11.34
N ALA A 200 -17.51 -5.02 -10.55
CA ALA A 200 -17.28 -6.44 -10.42
C ALA A 200 -18.47 -7.16 -9.77
N LYS A 201 -19.07 -6.55 -8.73
CA LYS A 201 -20.28 -7.09 -8.09
C LYS A 201 -21.49 -7.09 -9.03
N ALA A 202 -21.68 -6.02 -9.80
CA ALA A 202 -22.73 -5.96 -10.81
C ALA A 202 -22.51 -7.02 -11.91
N LEU A 203 -21.27 -7.19 -12.37
CA LEU A 203 -20.92 -8.22 -13.35
C LEU A 203 -21.17 -9.64 -12.79
N ALA A 204 -20.75 -9.90 -11.55
CA ALA A 204 -21.00 -11.18 -10.89
C ALA A 204 -22.50 -11.49 -10.84
N HIS A 205 -23.33 -10.53 -10.42
CA HIS A 205 -24.78 -10.70 -10.37
C HIS A 205 -25.38 -10.98 -11.77
N MET A 206 -24.95 -10.25 -12.81
CA MET A 206 -25.40 -10.54 -14.17
C MET A 206 -25.01 -11.96 -14.61
N LEU A 207 -23.80 -12.40 -14.29
CA LEU A 207 -23.35 -13.74 -14.66
C LEU A 207 -24.11 -14.84 -13.90
N MET A 208 -24.52 -14.58 -12.65
CA MET A 208 -25.40 -15.47 -11.89
C MET A 208 -26.78 -15.56 -12.54
N GLU A 209 -27.37 -14.41 -12.90
CA GLU A 209 -28.67 -14.37 -13.59
C GLU A 209 -28.63 -15.14 -14.91
N ILE A 210 -27.52 -15.05 -15.65
CA ILE A 210 -27.33 -15.79 -16.90
C ILE A 210 -27.19 -17.29 -16.67
N GLU A 211 -26.50 -17.69 -15.59
CA GLU A 211 -26.34 -19.10 -15.23
C GLU A 211 -27.69 -19.71 -14.78
N GLU A 212 -28.48 -18.96 -14.00
CA GLU A 212 -29.80 -19.40 -13.51
C GLU A 212 -30.88 -19.41 -14.60
N ALA A 213 -30.98 -18.34 -15.40
CA ALA A 213 -31.99 -18.21 -16.46
C ALA A 213 -31.59 -18.96 -17.75
N GLY A 214 -30.33 -19.37 -17.84
CA GLY A 214 -29.75 -20.01 -19.02
C GLY A 214 -29.15 -19.01 -20.02
N VAL A 215 -28.16 -19.51 -20.76
CA VAL A 215 -27.32 -18.72 -21.67
C VAL A 215 -28.10 -18.01 -22.78
N ALA A 216 -29.31 -18.47 -23.12
CA ALA A 216 -30.16 -17.80 -24.10
C ALA A 216 -30.48 -16.34 -23.72
N VAL A 217 -30.53 -16.04 -22.42
CA VAL A 217 -30.82 -14.70 -21.87
C VAL A 217 -29.54 -13.86 -21.72
N ALA A 218 -28.36 -14.45 -21.94
CA ALA A 218 -27.07 -13.79 -21.77
C ALA A 218 -26.93 -12.49 -22.56
N LEU A 219 -27.37 -12.51 -23.82
CA LEU A 219 -27.27 -11.35 -24.68
C LEU A 219 -28.13 -10.20 -24.17
N ASP A 220 -29.36 -10.47 -23.75
CA ASP A 220 -30.30 -9.46 -23.28
C ASP A 220 -29.81 -8.85 -21.96
N VAL A 221 -29.50 -9.68 -20.96
CA VAL A 221 -28.97 -9.24 -19.64
C VAL A 221 -27.74 -8.36 -19.83
N LEU A 222 -26.79 -8.78 -20.67
CA LEU A 222 -25.58 -8.00 -20.91
C LEU A 222 -25.90 -6.70 -21.67
N GLN A 223 -26.76 -6.72 -22.69
CA GLN A 223 -27.12 -5.52 -23.46
C GLN A 223 -27.88 -4.48 -22.63
N THR A 224 -28.86 -4.90 -21.81
CA THR A 224 -29.64 -3.98 -20.95
C THR A 224 -28.72 -3.21 -19.99
N ASN A 225 -27.68 -3.86 -19.47
CA ASN A 225 -26.75 -3.28 -18.51
C ASN A 225 -25.59 -2.50 -19.14
N LEU A 226 -25.46 -2.48 -20.48
CA LEU A 226 -24.36 -1.81 -21.18
C LEU A 226 -24.27 -0.32 -20.86
N GLU A 227 -25.41 0.37 -20.87
CA GLU A 227 -25.45 1.81 -20.64
C GLU A 227 -25.06 2.17 -19.20
N ARG A 228 -25.38 1.30 -18.24
CA ARG A 228 -24.93 1.47 -16.85
C ARG A 228 -23.40 1.38 -16.73
N PHE A 229 -22.78 0.37 -17.33
CA PHE A 229 -21.32 0.21 -17.32
C PHE A 229 -20.61 1.37 -18.05
N ARG A 230 -21.21 1.89 -19.13
CA ARG A 230 -20.70 3.06 -19.84
C ARG A 230 -20.79 4.33 -18.99
N ALA A 231 -21.92 4.57 -18.35
CA ALA A 231 -22.12 5.72 -17.47
C ALA A 231 -21.11 5.74 -16.32
N ASP A 232 -20.92 4.60 -15.64
CA ASP A 232 -19.96 4.45 -14.55
C ASP A 232 -18.51 4.72 -15.02
N ARG A 233 -18.16 4.25 -16.22
CA ARG A 233 -16.84 4.50 -16.82
C ARG A 233 -16.61 5.98 -17.12
N ILE A 234 -17.62 6.68 -17.65
CA ILE A 234 -17.54 8.12 -17.92
C ILE A 234 -17.39 8.90 -16.61
N ALA A 235 -18.16 8.53 -15.57
CA ALA A 235 -18.06 9.15 -14.26
C ALA A 235 -16.67 8.95 -13.63
N ALA A 236 -16.14 7.72 -13.66
CA ALA A 236 -14.80 7.40 -13.16
C ALA A 236 -13.71 8.15 -13.93
N PHE A 237 -13.85 8.28 -15.25
CA PHE A 237 -12.92 9.03 -16.08
C PHE A 237 -12.91 10.53 -15.75
N ARG A 238 -14.09 11.15 -15.59
CA ARG A 238 -14.21 12.56 -15.16
C ARG A 238 -13.58 12.79 -13.80
N ALA A 239 -13.84 11.90 -12.84
CA ALA A 239 -13.22 11.98 -11.52
C ALA A 239 -11.68 11.88 -11.58
N HIS A 240 -11.14 11.05 -12.48
CA HIS A 240 -9.70 10.95 -12.70
C HIS A 240 -9.09 12.23 -13.28
N LEU A 241 -9.75 12.86 -14.26
CA LEU A 241 -9.30 14.14 -14.83
C LEU A 241 -9.28 15.25 -13.78
N ASN A 242 -10.33 15.36 -12.97
CA ASN A 242 -10.38 16.34 -11.87
C ASN A 242 -9.29 16.10 -10.82
N THR A 243 -8.93 14.84 -10.55
CA THR A 243 -7.84 14.53 -9.62
C THR A 243 -6.48 14.96 -10.20
N ARG A 244 -6.25 14.72 -11.50
CA ARG A 244 -5.00 15.12 -12.17
C ARG A 244 -4.81 16.62 -12.20
N SER A 245 -5.88 17.39 -12.45
CA SER A 245 -5.78 18.85 -12.45
C SER A 245 -5.39 19.37 -11.07
N ILE A 246 -6.02 18.88 -10.00
CA ILE A 246 -5.66 19.24 -8.62
C ILE A 246 -4.19 18.91 -8.32
N LEU A 247 -3.71 17.73 -8.73
CA LEU A 247 -2.33 17.31 -8.52
C LEU A 247 -1.34 18.20 -9.29
N ALA A 248 -1.66 18.54 -10.54
CA ALA A 248 -0.86 19.46 -11.34
C ALA A 248 -0.78 20.84 -10.68
N THR A 249 -1.90 21.37 -10.19
CA THR A 249 -1.94 22.65 -9.46
C THR A 249 -1.15 22.59 -8.15
N ALA A 250 -1.22 21.48 -7.41
CA ALA A 250 -0.44 21.30 -6.19
C ALA A 250 1.07 21.27 -6.49
N LEU A 251 1.48 20.54 -7.53
CA LEU A 251 2.87 20.46 -7.98
C LEU A 251 3.41 21.81 -8.45
N THR A 252 2.64 22.59 -9.20
CA THR A 252 3.06 23.93 -9.63
C THR A 252 3.20 24.88 -8.44
N MET A 253 2.28 24.84 -7.47
CA MET A 253 2.40 25.63 -6.24
C MET A 253 3.64 25.25 -5.43
N LEU A 254 3.96 23.96 -5.35
CA LEU A 254 5.16 23.48 -4.64
C LEU A 254 6.45 23.93 -5.35
N GLY A 255 6.46 23.88 -6.69
CA GLY A 255 7.57 24.40 -7.50
C GLY A 255 7.80 25.90 -7.29
N LEU A 256 6.74 26.70 -7.26
CA LEU A 256 6.81 28.14 -6.92
C LEU A 256 7.30 28.39 -5.49
N GLY A 257 6.88 27.54 -4.54
CA GLY A 257 7.39 27.54 -3.17
C GLY A 257 8.90 27.27 -3.08
N ALA A 258 9.40 26.30 -3.85
CA ALA A 258 10.83 25.98 -3.86
C ALA A 258 11.66 27.13 -4.47
N THR A 259 11.23 27.68 -5.62
CA THR A 259 11.96 28.78 -6.26
C THR A 259 11.96 30.05 -5.43
N SER A 260 10.86 30.34 -4.71
CA SER A 260 10.80 31.47 -3.78
C SER A 260 11.72 31.30 -2.57
N PHE A 261 11.87 30.08 -2.03
CA PHE A 261 12.82 29.82 -0.95
C PHE A 261 14.27 30.03 -1.40
N ASP A 262 14.63 29.52 -2.59
CA ASP A 262 15.97 29.73 -3.16
C ASP A 262 16.27 31.22 -3.36
N LEU A 263 15.29 31.99 -3.87
CA LEU A 263 15.38 33.46 -3.97
C LEU A 263 15.59 34.12 -2.61
N MET A 264 14.86 33.69 -1.58
CA MET A 264 15.00 34.22 -0.22
C MET A 264 16.41 33.98 0.34
N VAL A 265 16.97 32.79 0.12
CA VAL A 265 18.35 32.45 0.53
C VAL A 265 19.37 33.33 -0.19
N ILE A 266 19.22 33.54 -1.51
CA ILE A 266 20.09 34.43 -2.29
C ILE A 266 20.04 35.86 -1.73
N ILE A 267 18.84 36.39 -1.44
CA ILE A 267 18.66 37.74 -0.86
C ILE A 267 19.30 37.83 0.53
N GLN A 268 19.18 36.80 1.37
CA GLN A 268 19.82 36.79 2.69
C GLN A 268 21.35 36.79 2.59
N ILE A 269 21.92 36.00 1.67
CA ILE A 269 23.37 35.99 1.44
C ILE A 269 23.85 37.36 0.96
N TYR A 270 23.12 37.97 0.02
CA TYR A 270 23.50 39.26 -0.56
C TYR A 270 23.37 40.41 0.45
N SER A 271 22.28 40.44 1.24
CA SER A 271 22.09 41.46 2.28
C SER A 271 23.08 41.31 3.43
N GLY A 272 23.42 40.08 3.82
CA GLY A 272 24.49 39.81 4.80
C GLY A 272 25.86 40.30 4.33
N ALA A 273 26.21 40.09 3.05
CA ALA A 273 27.46 40.59 2.48
C ALA A 273 27.52 42.13 2.46
N LEU A 274 26.40 42.79 2.12
CA LEU A 274 26.29 44.25 2.10
C LEU A 274 26.44 44.88 3.50
N MET A 275 25.78 44.32 4.51
CA MET A 275 25.91 44.81 5.89
C MET A 275 27.31 44.57 6.46
N GLY A 276 27.96 43.45 6.12
CA GLY A 276 29.35 43.18 6.51
C GLY A 276 30.35 44.17 5.91
N ALA A 277 30.14 44.60 4.67
CA ALA A 277 31.00 45.59 4.01
C ALA A 277 30.91 46.99 4.64
N THR A 278 29.76 47.36 5.20
CA THR A 278 29.56 48.68 5.83
C THR A 278 30.10 48.82 7.26
N VAL A 279 30.40 47.71 7.95
CA VAL A 279 30.89 47.73 9.35
C VAL A 279 32.43 47.65 9.42
N GLY A 280 33.10 47.31 8.32
CA GLY A 280 34.55 47.14 8.23
C GLY A 280 35.32 48.28 7.56
N GLY A 281 34.68 49.42 7.27
CA GLY A 281 35.31 50.64 6.74
C GLY A 281 35.05 51.82 7.66
#